data_AF-A0A7V5R4Z5-F1
#
_entry.id   AF-A0A7V5R4Z5-F1
#
_cell.length_a   1.000
_cell.length_b   1.000
_cell.length_c   1.000
_cell.angle_alpha   90.00
_cell.angle_beta   90.00
_cell.angle_gamma   90.00
#
_symmetry.space_group_name_H-M   'P 1'
#
loop_
_entity.id
_entity.type
_entity.pdbx_description
1 polymer ?
#
loop_
_entity_poly.entity_id
_entity_poly.type
_entity_poly.pdbx_seq_one_letter_code
_entity_poly.pdbx_strand_id
1 'polypeptide(L)'
;MKIIRRDMPVRFEQDIQRLCQTPKARSELAKGFRLRRQEVSRQIGVSVFRQEMRRYGVPFEIIEKKGMFDILTYFHLDSLDDLFLQIGEGRVRLRELIYEVRHGLYEGRDTLQLPTGIFNRVELETVDPVVVKSSACCKPTPLDKGVIGLLSERGLSLHKKDCARLRKIKFQREDAVEVRWKLRKTRVVKEQKIIVMAATRHRIFLLLSVAPKEMKISDILNLSRRPDASPAWEITFNVANLYELKKVLKHCDRSGLPYEFDLEQ
;
A
#
# COMPACT_ATOMS: atom_id res chain seq x y z
N MET A 1 32.48 -15.66 13.79
CA MET A 1 31.26 -14.88 13.45
C MET A 1 30.06 -15.56 14.10
N LYS A 2 29.29 -14.85 14.95
CA LYS A 2 28.05 -15.39 15.54
C LYS A 2 26.86 -14.79 14.79
N ILE A 3 26.05 -15.63 14.15
CA ILE A 3 24.84 -15.20 13.44
C ILE A 3 23.67 -15.29 14.41
N ILE A 4 23.05 -14.15 14.72
CA ILE A 4 21.79 -14.13 15.47
C ILE A 4 20.67 -14.51 14.52
N ARG A 5 19.89 -15.54 14.88
CA ARG A 5 18.77 -16.06 14.09
C ARG A 5 17.46 -15.84 14.82
N ARG A 6 16.37 -15.82 14.06
CA ARG A 6 15.00 -15.77 14.57
C ARG A 6 14.21 -16.87 13.86
N ASP A 7 13.25 -17.47 14.57
CA ASP A 7 12.43 -18.57 14.02
C ASP A 7 11.50 -18.08 12.89
N MET A 8 11.03 -16.84 13.00
CA MET A 8 10.21 -16.21 11.98
C MET A 8 11.08 -15.54 10.91
N PRO A 9 10.73 -15.67 9.62
CA PRO A 9 11.45 -15.02 8.53
C PRO A 9 11.57 -13.50 8.75
N VAL A 10 12.80 -13.00 8.64
CA VAL A 10 13.07 -11.56 8.70
C VAL A 10 12.65 -10.91 7.38
N ARG A 11 11.77 -9.91 7.45
CA ARG A 11 11.39 -9.10 6.29
C ARG A 11 12.41 -7.97 6.12
N PHE A 12 13.45 -8.23 5.33
CA PHE A 12 14.48 -7.23 5.06
C PHE A 12 13.96 -6.06 4.23
N GLU A 13 14.51 -4.87 4.47
CA GLU A 13 14.30 -3.70 3.64
C GLU A 13 15.12 -3.76 2.35
N GLN A 14 14.72 -3.01 1.34
CA GLN A 14 15.41 -3.03 0.04
C GLN A 14 16.87 -2.57 0.12
N ASP A 15 17.16 -1.61 0.99
CA ASP A 15 18.49 -1.02 1.09
C ASP A 15 19.55 -2.00 1.60
N ILE A 16 19.16 -3.11 2.26
CA ILE A 16 20.11 -4.13 2.69
C ILE A 16 20.89 -4.73 1.50
N GLN A 17 20.33 -4.74 0.29
CA GLN A 17 21.02 -5.24 -0.89
C GLN A 17 22.32 -4.46 -1.17
N ARG A 18 22.37 -3.17 -0.81
CA ARG A 18 23.57 -2.33 -0.98
C ARG A 18 24.72 -2.75 -0.05
N LEU A 19 24.39 -3.38 1.08
CA LEU A 19 25.35 -3.90 2.05
C LEU A 19 25.85 -5.32 1.68
N CYS A 20 25.17 -6.01 0.74
CA CYS A 20 25.53 -7.35 0.34
C CYS A 20 26.61 -7.38 -0.75
N GLN A 21 27.78 -7.90 -0.40
CA GLN A 21 28.94 -7.96 -1.30
C GLN A 21 28.84 -9.07 -2.36
N THR A 22 28.27 -10.24 -2.03
CA THR A 22 28.26 -11.39 -2.95
C THR A 22 27.06 -11.37 -3.90
N PRO A 23 27.24 -11.75 -5.18
CA PRO A 23 26.12 -11.86 -6.14
C PRO A 23 25.02 -12.82 -5.67
N LYS A 24 25.41 -13.94 -5.02
CA LYS A 24 24.48 -14.92 -4.47
C LYS A 24 23.55 -14.31 -3.43
N ALA A 25 24.07 -13.54 -2.47
CA ALA A 25 23.26 -12.90 -1.44
C ALA A 25 22.30 -11.86 -2.03
N ARG A 26 22.76 -11.03 -2.98
CA ARG A 26 21.90 -10.08 -3.70
C ARG A 26 20.77 -10.76 -4.46
N SER A 27 21.06 -11.88 -5.12
CA SER A 27 20.06 -12.66 -5.87
C SER A 27 18.99 -13.26 -4.95
N GLU A 28 19.36 -13.84 -3.82
CA GLU A 28 18.40 -14.40 -2.86
C GLU A 28 17.51 -13.31 -2.24
N LEU A 29 18.06 -12.13 -1.92
CA LEU A 29 17.26 -10.99 -1.47
C LEU A 29 16.30 -10.51 -2.56
N ALA A 30 16.77 -10.38 -3.81
CA ALA A 30 15.93 -9.97 -4.93
C ALA A 30 14.79 -10.97 -5.18
N LYS A 31 15.06 -12.27 -5.05
CA LYS A 31 14.03 -13.32 -5.10
C LYS A 31 12.99 -13.14 -4.00
N GLY A 32 13.42 -12.94 -2.75
CA GLY A 32 12.49 -12.70 -1.63
C GLY A 32 11.64 -11.44 -1.83
N PHE A 33 12.22 -10.38 -2.38
CA PHE A 33 11.49 -9.14 -2.68
C PHE A 33 10.47 -9.34 -3.78
N ARG A 34 10.85 -10.07 -4.85
CA ARG A 34 9.94 -10.44 -5.92
C ARG A 34 8.75 -11.25 -5.41
N LEU A 35 9.00 -12.27 -4.58
CA LEU A 35 7.93 -13.09 -4.00
C LEU A 35 6.95 -12.25 -3.15
N ARG A 36 7.45 -11.33 -2.33
CA ARG A 36 6.59 -10.41 -1.56
C ARG A 36 5.73 -9.51 -2.44
N ARG A 37 6.28 -8.99 -3.55
CA ARG A 37 5.50 -8.21 -4.52
C ARG A 37 4.44 -9.06 -5.20
N GLN A 38 4.82 -10.21 -5.74
CA GLN A 38 3.93 -11.10 -6.47
C GLN A 38 2.74 -11.55 -5.60
N GLU A 39 2.98 -11.82 -4.31
CA GLU A 39 1.91 -12.16 -3.37
C GLU A 39 0.84 -11.07 -3.26
N VAL A 40 1.26 -9.81 -3.08
CA VAL A 40 0.30 -8.70 -2.99
C VAL A 40 -0.33 -8.38 -4.34
N SER A 41 0.43 -8.44 -5.44
CA SER A 41 -0.09 -8.26 -6.79
C SER A 41 -1.18 -9.30 -7.10
N ARG A 42 -0.97 -10.58 -6.74
CA ARG A 42 -2.00 -11.62 -6.90
C ARG A 42 -3.28 -11.28 -6.13
N GLN A 43 -3.15 -10.84 -4.87
CA GLN A 43 -4.30 -10.41 -4.06
C GLN A 43 -5.05 -9.22 -4.68
N ILE A 44 -4.32 -8.24 -5.22
CA ILE A 44 -4.88 -7.11 -5.97
C ILE A 44 -5.62 -7.64 -7.20
N GLY A 45 -5.02 -8.52 -7.98
CA GLY A 45 -5.63 -9.08 -9.19
C GLY A 45 -6.89 -9.87 -8.92
N VAL A 46 -6.94 -10.69 -7.87
CA VAL A 46 -8.17 -11.38 -7.44
C VAL A 46 -9.27 -10.36 -7.11
N SER A 47 -8.93 -9.31 -6.35
CA SER A 47 -9.89 -8.27 -5.96
C SER A 47 -10.41 -7.48 -7.17
N VAL A 48 -9.52 -7.13 -8.10
CA VAL A 48 -9.85 -6.43 -9.34
C VAL A 48 -10.74 -7.30 -10.22
N PHE A 49 -10.32 -8.54 -10.50
CA PHE A 49 -11.09 -9.47 -11.33
C PHE A 49 -12.49 -9.69 -10.75
N ARG A 50 -12.60 -9.95 -9.44
CA ARG A 50 -13.90 -10.12 -8.76
C ARG A 50 -14.82 -8.91 -8.90
N GLN A 51 -14.28 -7.69 -8.75
CA GLN A 51 -15.04 -6.46 -8.89
C GLN A 51 -15.52 -6.24 -10.32
N GLU A 52 -14.68 -6.54 -11.31
CA GLU A 52 -15.06 -6.47 -12.71
C GLU A 52 -16.13 -7.51 -13.05
N MET A 53 -15.94 -8.78 -12.67
CA MET A 53 -16.97 -9.82 -12.87
C MET A 53 -18.32 -9.38 -12.28
N ARG A 54 -18.32 -8.88 -11.04
CA ARG A 54 -19.52 -8.34 -10.39
C ARG A 54 -20.13 -7.16 -11.17
N ARG A 55 -19.31 -6.26 -11.72
CA ARG A 55 -19.79 -5.11 -12.52
C ARG A 55 -20.57 -5.56 -13.74
N TYR A 56 -20.15 -6.66 -14.38
CA TYR A 56 -20.81 -7.21 -15.55
C TYR A 56 -21.83 -8.30 -15.24
N GLY A 57 -22.13 -8.56 -13.97
CA GLY A 57 -23.08 -9.59 -13.54
C GLY A 57 -22.59 -11.03 -13.74
N VAL A 58 -21.29 -11.21 -13.93
CA VAL A 58 -20.65 -12.52 -14.05
C VAL A 58 -20.35 -13.05 -12.64
N PRO A 59 -20.80 -14.27 -12.29
CA PRO A 59 -20.43 -14.92 -11.04
C PRO A 59 -18.93 -15.19 -10.98
N PHE A 60 -18.32 -15.09 -9.81
CA PHE A 60 -16.86 -15.28 -9.68
C PHE A 60 -16.45 -16.74 -9.93
N GLU A 61 -17.37 -17.67 -9.70
CA GLU A 61 -17.26 -19.11 -9.93
C GLU A 61 -17.04 -19.46 -11.42
N ILE A 62 -17.14 -18.47 -12.33
CA ILE A 62 -16.79 -18.64 -13.74
C ILE A 62 -15.36 -19.17 -13.95
N ILE A 63 -14.46 -18.90 -12.99
CA ILE A 63 -13.08 -19.41 -13.00
C ILE A 63 -12.99 -20.94 -12.92
N GLU A 64 -14.04 -21.61 -12.44
CA GLU A 64 -14.08 -23.07 -12.30
C GLU A 64 -14.57 -23.76 -13.58
N LYS A 65 -15.09 -23.01 -14.56
CA LYS A 65 -15.53 -23.57 -15.83
C LYS A 65 -14.34 -24.06 -16.65
N LYS A 66 -14.51 -25.20 -17.32
CA LYS A 66 -13.48 -25.81 -18.20
C LYS A 66 -12.95 -24.84 -19.26
N GLY A 67 -13.81 -24.03 -19.88
CA GLY A 67 -13.41 -23.06 -20.89
C GLY A 67 -12.53 -21.91 -20.38
N MET A 68 -12.36 -21.75 -19.06
CA MET A 68 -11.38 -20.81 -18.51
C MET A 68 -9.94 -21.17 -18.95
N PHE A 69 -9.66 -22.45 -19.18
CA PHE A 69 -8.36 -22.90 -19.68
C PHE A 69 -8.05 -22.34 -21.09
N ASP A 70 -9.07 -22.25 -21.95
CA ASP A 70 -8.92 -21.70 -23.30
C ASP A 70 -8.61 -20.20 -23.24
N ILE A 71 -9.26 -19.47 -22.33
CA ILE A 71 -8.97 -18.05 -22.08
C ILE A 71 -7.54 -17.87 -21.55
N LEU A 72 -7.12 -18.67 -20.56
CA LEU A 72 -5.74 -18.60 -20.06
C LEU A 72 -4.74 -18.84 -21.18
N THR A 73 -5.00 -19.83 -22.04
CA THR A 73 -4.16 -20.14 -23.20
C THR A 73 -4.10 -18.97 -24.20
N TYR A 74 -5.25 -18.32 -24.48
CA TYR A 74 -5.32 -17.13 -25.34
C TYR A 74 -4.46 -15.97 -24.81
N PHE A 75 -4.44 -15.77 -23.49
CA PHE A 75 -3.60 -14.75 -22.85
C PHE A 75 -2.15 -15.21 -22.58
N HIS A 76 -1.76 -16.42 -23.01
CA HIS A 76 -0.46 -17.04 -22.73
C HIS A 76 -0.13 -17.14 -21.23
N LEU A 77 -1.11 -17.58 -20.43
CA LEU A 77 -1.02 -17.72 -18.99
C LEU A 77 -1.07 -19.18 -18.59
N ASP A 78 -0.16 -19.59 -17.71
CA ASP A 78 -0.05 -20.99 -17.27
C ASP A 78 -1.12 -21.38 -16.23
N SER A 79 -1.67 -20.41 -15.51
CA SER A 79 -2.57 -20.66 -14.37
C SER A 79 -3.42 -19.45 -14.01
N LEU A 80 -4.46 -19.67 -13.20
CA LEU A 80 -5.23 -18.60 -12.56
C LEU A 80 -4.36 -17.71 -11.66
N ASP A 81 -3.37 -18.30 -10.97
CA ASP A 81 -2.43 -17.54 -10.14
C ASP A 81 -1.58 -16.58 -10.96
N ASP A 82 -1.19 -16.96 -12.18
CA ASP A 82 -0.48 -16.08 -13.11
C ASP A 82 -1.42 -15.02 -13.69
N LEU A 83 -2.67 -15.38 -14.04
CA LEU A 83 -3.69 -14.42 -14.44
C LEU A 83 -3.86 -13.31 -13.39
N PHE A 84 -4.08 -13.68 -12.12
CA PHE A 84 -4.26 -12.71 -11.05
C PHE A 84 -2.99 -11.91 -10.79
N LEU A 85 -1.82 -12.53 -10.89
CA LEU A 85 -0.56 -11.81 -10.80
C LEU A 85 -0.45 -10.72 -11.89
N GLN A 86 -0.69 -11.09 -13.15
CA GLN A 86 -0.59 -10.18 -14.27
C GLN A 86 -1.66 -9.08 -14.26
N ILE A 87 -2.88 -9.37 -13.80
CA ILE A 87 -3.90 -8.34 -13.55
C ILE A 87 -3.40 -7.36 -12.48
N GLY A 88 -2.87 -7.86 -11.36
CA GLY A 88 -2.36 -7.03 -10.27
C GLY A 88 -1.12 -6.20 -10.63
N GLU A 89 -0.39 -6.58 -11.67
CA GLU A 89 0.74 -5.84 -12.20
C GLU A 89 0.37 -4.93 -13.39
N GLY A 90 -0.91 -4.93 -13.81
CA GLY A 90 -1.38 -4.12 -14.94
C GLY A 90 -0.88 -4.62 -16.30
N ARG A 91 -0.57 -5.91 -16.43
CA ARG A 91 -0.03 -6.51 -17.66
C ARG A 91 -1.09 -7.12 -18.56
N VAL A 92 -2.24 -7.48 -18.01
CA VAL A 92 -3.38 -7.96 -18.79
C VAL A 92 -4.23 -6.79 -19.25
N ARG A 93 -4.62 -6.81 -20.53
CA ARG A 93 -5.68 -5.93 -21.06
C ARG A 93 -7.02 -6.35 -20.46
N LEU A 94 -7.33 -5.82 -19.29
CA LEU A 94 -8.46 -6.25 -18.49
C LEU A 94 -9.80 -6.18 -19.23
N ARG A 95 -9.99 -5.19 -20.12
CA ARG A 95 -11.18 -5.09 -20.97
C ARG A 95 -11.35 -6.28 -21.91
N GLU A 96 -10.27 -6.70 -22.55
CA GLU A 96 -10.24 -7.85 -23.46
C GLU A 96 -10.50 -9.14 -22.68
N LEU A 97 -9.86 -9.31 -21.52
CA LEU A 97 -10.12 -10.45 -20.64
C LEU A 97 -11.60 -10.55 -20.25
N ILE A 98 -12.20 -9.44 -19.84
CA ILE A 98 -13.62 -9.40 -19.46
C ILE A 98 -14.50 -9.76 -20.66
N TYR A 99 -14.17 -9.28 -21.86
CA TYR A 99 -14.88 -9.60 -23.09
C TYR A 99 -14.86 -11.12 -23.35
N GLU A 100 -13.67 -11.73 -23.35
CA GLU A 100 -13.52 -13.18 -23.56
C GLU A 100 -14.26 -14.00 -22.49
N VAL A 101 -14.20 -13.59 -21.22
CA VAL A 101 -14.94 -14.28 -20.15
C VAL A 101 -16.46 -14.20 -20.36
N ARG A 102 -16.96 -13.04 -20.79
CA ARG A 102 -18.40 -12.86 -21.02
C ARG A 102 -18.89 -13.64 -22.23
N HIS A 103 -18.23 -13.47 -23.37
CA HIS A 103 -18.68 -14.06 -24.63
C HIS A 103 -18.30 -15.53 -24.73
N GLY A 104 -17.16 -15.95 -24.19
CA GLY A 104 -16.72 -17.34 -24.22
C GLY A 104 -17.36 -18.22 -23.14
N LEU A 105 -17.69 -17.68 -21.96
CA LEU A 105 -18.11 -18.49 -20.80
C LEU A 105 -19.47 -18.13 -20.20
N TYR A 106 -20.02 -16.96 -20.51
CA TYR A 106 -21.22 -16.44 -19.85
C TYR A 106 -22.17 -15.74 -20.85
N GLU A 107 -22.51 -16.44 -21.94
CA GLU A 107 -23.48 -15.95 -22.91
C GLU A 107 -24.88 -15.81 -22.29
N GLY A 108 -25.61 -14.75 -22.66
CA GLY A 108 -27.06 -14.66 -22.45
C GLY A 108 -27.59 -13.73 -21.34
N ARG A 109 -26.81 -12.75 -20.84
CA ARG A 109 -27.34 -11.71 -19.94
C ARG A 109 -26.83 -10.30 -20.25
N ASP A 110 -27.74 -9.34 -20.17
CA ASP A 110 -27.46 -7.92 -20.30
C ASP A 110 -26.50 -7.42 -19.20
N THR A 111 -25.68 -6.44 -19.57
CA THR A 111 -24.69 -5.83 -18.69
C THR A 111 -25.38 -5.14 -17.50
N LEU A 112 -25.14 -5.61 -16.28
CA LEU A 112 -25.77 -5.03 -15.07
C LEU A 112 -25.40 -3.56 -14.81
N GLN A 113 -24.21 -3.10 -15.24
CA GLN A 113 -23.78 -1.70 -15.11
C GLN A 113 -22.89 -1.24 -16.26
N LEU A 114 -23.18 -0.07 -16.83
CA LEU A 114 -22.24 0.64 -17.70
C LEU A 114 -21.00 1.06 -16.90
N PRO A 115 -19.79 1.05 -17.49
CA PRO A 115 -18.57 1.46 -16.79
C PRO A 115 -18.64 2.92 -16.35
N THR A 116 -18.82 3.16 -15.05
CA THR A 116 -18.95 4.50 -14.45
C THR A 116 -17.62 5.27 -14.36
N GLY A 117 -16.52 4.75 -14.94
CA GLY A 117 -15.18 5.31 -14.78
C GLY A 117 -14.58 5.20 -13.37
N ILE A 118 -15.30 4.61 -12.41
CA ILE A 118 -14.88 4.50 -11.00
C ILE A 118 -13.85 3.39 -10.83
N PHE A 119 -12.62 3.72 -10.41
CA PHE A 119 -11.56 2.75 -10.14
C PHE A 119 -11.99 1.58 -9.25
N ASN A 120 -11.39 0.41 -9.49
CA ASN A 120 -11.56 -0.73 -8.58
C ASN A 120 -10.92 -0.42 -7.24
N ARG A 121 -11.56 -0.85 -6.15
CA ARG A 121 -11.09 -0.58 -4.79
C ARG A 121 -10.38 -1.80 -4.23
N VAL A 122 -9.14 -1.64 -3.78
CA VAL A 122 -8.38 -2.72 -3.15
C VAL A 122 -8.04 -2.38 -1.70
N GLU A 123 -8.09 -3.40 -0.86
CA GLU A 123 -7.73 -3.28 0.56
C GLU A 123 -6.42 -4.02 0.82
N LEU A 124 -5.42 -3.28 1.31
CA LEU A 124 -4.10 -3.81 1.65
C LEU A 124 -3.97 -4.03 3.15
N GLU A 125 -3.12 -5.00 3.50
CA GLU A 125 -2.74 -5.33 4.88
C GLU A 125 -1.25 -5.04 5.15
N THR A 126 -0.58 -4.37 4.22
CA THR A 126 0.87 -4.09 4.29
C THR A 126 1.21 -2.67 3.83
N VAL A 127 2.26 -2.11 4.42
CA VAL A 127 2.92 -0.85 4.01
C VAL A 127 4.36 -1.11 3.57
N ASP A 128 4.69 -2.37 3.27
CA ASP A 128 6.03 -2.79 2.87
C ASP A 128 6.52 -2.00 1.64
N PRO A 129 7.63 -1.26 1.74
CA PRO A 129 8.14 -0.40 0.66
C PRO A 129 8.57 -1.20 -0.57
N VAL A 130 8.73 -2.52 -0.43
CA VAL A 130 8.95 -3.41 -1.58
C VAL A 130 7.74 -3.46 -2.50
N VAL A 131 6.56 -3.38 -1.92
CA VAL A 131 5.28 -3.51 -2.61
C VAL A 131 4.65 -2.16 -2.87
N VAL A 132 4.63 -1.29 -1.87
CA VAL A 132 3.88 -0.04 -1.87
C VAL A 132 4.87 1.12 -1.95
N LYS A 133 4.82 1.91 -3.01
CA LYS A 133 5.78 2.99 -3.26
C LYS A 133 5.07 4.32 -3.24
N SER A 134 5.25 5.07 -2.15
CA SER A 134 4.73 6.44 -2.06
C SER A 134 5.48 7.35 -3.03
N SER A 135 4.75 8.03 -3.91
CA SER A 135 5.35 8.95 -4.87
C SER A 135 5.88 10.20 -4.20
N ALA A 136 7.11 10.60 -4.56
CA ALA A 136 7.73 11.83 -4.04
C ALA A 136 6.95 13.12 -4.34
N CYS A 137 6.09 13.12 -5.36
CA CYS A 137 5.36 14.33 -5.78
C CYS A 137 4.19 14.73 -4.86
N CYS A 138 3.58 13.80 -4.14
CA CYS A 138 2.42 14.07 -3.28
C CYS A 138 2.45 13.32 -1.95
N LYS A 139 3.49 12.50 -1.71
CA LYS A 139 3.77 11.76 -0.47
C LYS A 139 2.50 11.19 0.18
N PRO A 140 1.76 10.31 -0.51
CA PRO A 140 0.54 9.73 0.06
C PRO A 140 0.88 8.84 1.25
N THR A 141 0.06 8.94 2.29
CA THR A 141 0.11 8.11 3.48
C THR A 141 -1.04 7.10 3.48
N PRO A 142 -0.90 5.94 4.13
CA PRO A 142 -1.98 4.96 4.27
C PRO A 142 -3.26 5.47 4.96
N LEU A 143 -3.19 6.64 5.62
CA LEU A 143 -4.30 7.28 6.33
C LEU A 143 -5.01 8.35 5.49
N ASP A 144 -4.42 8.73 4.35
CA ASP A 144 -5.02 9.69 3.44
C ASP A 144 -6.29 9.13 2.77
N LYS A 145 -7.21 10.03 2.45
CA LYS A 145 -8.39 9.71 1.64
C LYS A 145 -8.05 9.80 0.16
N GLY A 146 -8.62 8.91 -0.65
CA GLY A 146 -8.48 8.95 -2.10
C GLY A 146 -7.05 8.68 -2.56
N VAL A 147 -6.42 7.62 -2.03
CA VAL A 147 -5.14 7.14 -2.53
C VAL A 147 -5.38 6.32 -3.79
N ILE A 148 -4.69 6.67 -4.88
CA ILE A 148 -4.72 5.96 -6.16
C ILE A 148 -3.39 5.24 -6.33
N GLY A 149 -3.44 3.94 -6.61
CA GLY A 149 -2.28 3.11 -6.89
C GLY A 149 -2.22 2.76 -8.37
N LEU A 150 -1.11 3.07 -9.03
CA LEU A 150 -0.81 2.60 -10.38
C LEU A 150 -0.17 1.22 -10.31
N LEU A 151 -0.74 0.26 -11.04
CA LEU A 151 -0.29 -1.12 -11.09
C LEU A 151 1.01 -1.22 -11.90
N SER A 152 1.96 -2.04 -11.42
CA SER A 152 3.23 -2.29 -12.11
C SER A 152 3.91 -3.55 -11.55
N GLU A 153 4.72 -4.21 -12.36
CA GLU A 153 5.63 -5.30 -11.93
C GLU A 153 6.56 -4.91 -10.78
N ARG A 154 6.83 -3.61 -10.62
CA ARG A 154 7.69 -3.08 -9.56
C ARG A 154 6.96 -2.82 -8.25
N GLY A 155 5.66 -3.14 -8.18
CA GLY A 155 4.77 -2.81 -7.07
C GLY A 155 3.83 -1.66 -7.40
N LEU A 156 3.10 -1.21 -6.40
CA LEU A 156 2.05 -0.21 -6.51
C LEU A 156 2.61 1.20 -6.30
N SER A 157 2.56 2.05 -7.32
CA SER A 157 2.96 3.45 -7.20
C SER A 157 1.79 4.29 -6.71
N LEU A 158 1.88 4.79 -5.47
CA LEU A 158 0.80 5.53 -4.84
C LEU A 158 0.85 7.02 -5.18
N HIS A 159 -0.33 7.60 -5.41
CA HIS A 159 -0.57 9.02 -5.54
C HIS A 159 -1.83 9.43 -4.76
N LYS A 160 -1.96 10.71 -4.42
CA LYS A 160 -3.26 11.29 -4.01
C LYS A 160 -4.13 11.51 -5.25
N LYS A 161 -5.46 11.37 -5.11
CA LYS A 161 -6.44 11.54 -6.21
C LYS A 161 -6.33 12.89 -6.93
N ASP A 162 -5.96 13.94 -6.21
CA ASP A 162 -5.81 15.30 -6.70
C ASP A 162 -4.39 15.65 -7.18
N CYS A 163 -3.46 14.68 -7.20
CA CYS A 163 -2.08 14.90 -7.61
C CYS A 163 -1.96 15.40 -9.06
N ALA A 164 -1.34 16.57 -9.26
CA ALA A 164 -1.13 17.16 -10.57
C ALA A 164 -0.27 16.28 -11.51
N ARG A 165 0.72 15.55 -10.95
CA ARG A 165 1.56 14.64 -11.73
C ARG A 165 0.76 13.41 -12.18
N LEU A 166 -0.10 12.86 -11.33
CA LEU A 166 -0.97 11.74 -11.69
C LEU A 166 -1.85 12.09 -12.89
N ARG A 167 -2.43 13.29 -12.93
CA ARG A 167 -3.27 13.77 -14.05
C ARG A 167 -2.53 13.85 -15.39
N LYS A 168 -1.20 13.95 -15.39
CA LYS A 168 -0.37 14.02 -16.60
C LYS A 168 0.09 12.64 -17.08
N ILE A 169 0.04 11.64 -16.22
CA ILE A 169 0.41 10.26 -16.59
C ILE A 169 -0.73 9.71 -17.45
N LYS A 170 -0.39 9.22 -18.65
CA LYS A 170 -1.34 8.48 -19.48
C LYS A 170 -1.39 7.05 -18.99
N PHE A 171 -2.53 6.62 -18.49
CA PHE A 171 -2.81 5.24 -18.09
C PHE A 171 -4.28 4.93 -18.39
N GLN A 172 -4.61 3.66 -18.62
CA GLN A 172 -5.99 3.24 -18.76
C GLN A 172 -6.63 3.13 -17.37
N ARG A 173 -7.96 3.23 -17.28
CA ARG A 173 -8.66 3.15 -15.99
C ARG A 173 -8.40 1.83 -15.27
N GLU A 174 -8.10 0.78 -16.02
CA GLU A 174 -7.81 -0.58 -15.57
C GLU A 174 -6.41 -0.72 -14.97
N ASP A 175 -5.47 0.17 -15.30
CA ASP A 175 -4.09 0.19 -14.81
C ASP A 175 -3.96 0.83 -13.42
N ALA A 176 -5.09 1.24 -12.82
CA ALA A 176 -5.13 1.95 -11.56
C ALA A 176 -6.26 1.47 -10.65
N VAL A 177 -6.00 1.56 -9.34
CA VAL A 177 -6.93 1.15 -8.28
C VAL A 177 -7.03 2.22 -7.18
N GLU A 178 -8.20 2.36 -6.58
CA GLU A 178 -8.36 3.08 -5.31
C GLU A 178 -7.84 2.18 -4.19
N VAL A 179 -6.83 2.64 -3.45
CA VAL A 179 -6.17 1.86 -2.40
C VAL A 179 -6.68 2.28 -1.04
N ARG A 180 -7.00 1.30 -0.22
CA ARG A 180 -7.28 1.48 1.21
C ARG A 180 -6.50 0.47 2.02
N TRP A 181 -6.31 0.76 3.29
CA TRP A 181 -5.67 -0.16 4.23
C TRP A 181 -6.66 -0.67 5.25
N LYS A 182 -6.59 -1.96 5.57
CA LYS A 182 -7.26 -2.53 6.73
C LYS A 182 -6.50 -2.09 7.98
N LEU A 183 -6.91 -0.95 8.54
CA LEU A 183 -6.14 -0.24 9.56
C LEU A 183 -5.76 -1.10 10.78
N ARG A 184 -6.67 -1.97 11.24
CA ARG A 184 -6.43 -2.85 12.39
C ARG A 184 -5.54 -4.06 12.06
N LYS A 185 -5.50 -4.49 10.79
CA LYS A 185 -4.70 -5.64 10.34
C LYS A 185 -3.30 -5.23 9.88
N THR A 186 -3.13 -3.98 9.47
CA THR A 186 -1.86 -3.46 8.95
C THR A 186 -0.97 -3.02 10.11
N ARG A 187 0.08 -3.81 10.38
CA ARG A 187 1.04 -3.53 11.45
C ARG A 187 1.97 -2.37 11.10
N VAL A 188 2.33 -1.60 12.11
CA VAL A 188 3.40 -0.59 12.05
C VAL A 188 4.57 -1.16 12.83
N VAL A 189 5.66 -1.50 12.13
CA VAL A 189 6.77 -2.25 12.74
C VAL A 189 7.86 -1.31 13.26
N LYS A 190 8.14 -0.24 12.53
CA LYS A 190 9.14 0.75 12.90
C LYS A 190 8.62 1.72 13.95
N GLU A 191 9.55 2.25 14.74
CA GLU A 191 9.30 3.46 15.52
C GLU A 191 8.91 4.61 14.58
N GLN A 192 7.97 5.40 15.04
CA GLN A 192 7.44 6.55 14.31
C GLN A 192 7.93 7.82 14.98
N LYS A 193 8.09 8.88 14.18
CA LYS A 193 8.52 10.18 14.65
C LYS A 193 7.51 11.24 14.27
N ILE A 194 7.22 12.14 15.19
CA ILE A 194 6.44 13.34 14.92
C ILE A 194 7.24 14.56 15.37
N ILE A 195 7.34 15.55 14.50
CA ILE A 195 8.05 16.79 14.78
C ILE A 195 6.99 17.86 15.06
N VAL A 196 6.83 18.23 16.32
CA VAL A 196 5.91 19.30 16.74
C VAL A 196 6.67 20.62 16.73
N MET A 197 6.18 21.57 15.94
CA MET A 197 6.81 22.88 15.76
C MET A 197 6.18 23.93 16.67
N ALA A 198 6.94 24.98 16.98
CA ALA A 198 6.46 26.15 17.70
C ALA A 198 5.73 25.85 19.02
N ALA A 199 6.21 24.86 19.76
CA ALA A 199 5.57 24.39 20.98
C ALA A 199 6.52 24.52 22.18
N THR A 200 6.12 25.28 23.19
CA THR A 200 6.89 25.36 24.44
C THR A 200 6.92 24.02 25.15
N ARG A 201 7.92 23.81 26.03
CA ARG A 201 8.02 22.61 26.87
C ARG A 201 6.69 22.30 27.56
N HIS A 202 6.07 23.30 28.18
CA HIS A 202 4.79 23.15 28.86
C HIS A 202 3.67 22.63 27.93
N ARG A 203 3.56 23.18 26.70
CA ARG A 203 2.54 22.72 25.74
C ARG A 203 2.78 21.28 25.27
N ILE A 204 4.04 20.86 25.10
CA ILE A 204 4.37 19.48 24.76
C ILE A 204 3.97 18.52 25.88
N PHE A 205 4.31 18.82 27.14
CA PHE A 205 3.92 17.94 28.24
C PHE A 205 2.41 17.89 28.45
N LEU A 206 1.68 18.99 28.23
CA LEU A 206 0.21 18.98 28.21
C LEU A 206 -0.33 18.07 27.09
N LEU A 207 0.17 18.20 25.86
CA LEU A 207 -0.21 17.33 24.74
C LEU A 207 -0.01 15.85 25.09
N LEU A 208 1.14 15.52 25.68
CA LEU A 208 1.51 14.15 25.99
C LEU A 208 0.77 13.58 27.20
N SER A 209 0.40 14.42 28.18
CA SER A 209 -0.32 13.99 29.38
C SER A 209 -1.68 13.34 29.09
N VAL A 210 -2.29 13.72 27.96
CA VAL A 210 -3.59 13.20 27.49
C VAL A 210 -3.45 12.38 26.21
N ALA A 211 -2.24 11.92 25.88
CA ALA A 211 -2.00 11.10 24.69
C ALA A 211 -2.75 9.76 24.76
N PRO A 212 -3.16 9.18 23.61
CA PRO A 212 -3.76 7.86 23.58
C PRO A 212 -2.81 6.82 24.18
N LYS A 213 -3.34 5.90 24.99
CA LYS A 213 -2.57 4.81 25.63
C LYS A 213 -1.79 3.93 24.64
N GLU A 214 -2.21 3.93 23.37
CA GLU A 214 -1.56 3.19 22.31
C GLU A 214 -0.26 3.86 21.82
N MET A 215 -0.06 5.15 22.08
CA MET A 215 1.18 5.88 21.80
C MET A 215 2.22 5.54 22.86
N LYS A 216 3.08 4.57 22.58
CA LYS A 216 4.17 4.20 23.48
C LYS A 216 5.38 5.07 23.16
N ILE A 217 5.52 6.17 23.90
CA ILE A 217 6.63 7.12 23.71
C ILE A 217 7.92 6.47 24.16
N SER A 218 8.93 6.48 23.30
CA SER A 218 10.28 5.98 23.61
C SER A 218 11.28 7.11 23.85
N ASP A 219 11.13 8.24 23.17
CA ASP A 219 12.03 9.39 23.31
C ASP A 219 11.35 10.73 23.02
N ILE A 220 11.85 11.81 23.63
CA ILE A 220 11.40 13.19 23.42
C ILE A 220 12.63 14.10 23.34
N LEU A 221 12.90 14.65 22.16
CA LEU A 221 14.07 15.47 21.89
C LEU A 221 13.65 16.91 21.56
N ASN A 222 14.28 17.88 22.23
CA ASN A 222 14.17 19.29 21.83
C ASN A 222 15.17 19.56 20.70
N LEU A 223 14.67 19.87 19.51
CA LEU A 223 15.47 20.13 18.30
C LEU A 223 15.97 21.58 18.20
N SER A 224 15.63 22.43 19.16
CA SER A 224 15.90 23.86 19.11
C SER A 224 17.37 24.14 19.40
N ARG A 225 18.04 24.83 18.46
CA ARG A 225 19.44 25.26 18.62
C ARG A 225 19.59 26.57 19.41
N ARG A 226 18.52 27.36 19.58
CA ARG A 226 18.52 28.64 20.30
C ARG A 226 17.25 28.79 21.15
N PRO A 227 17.31 29.44 22.34
CA PRO A 227 16.15 29.61 23.24
C PRO A 227 14.99 30.46 22.70
N ASP A 228 15.29 31.37 21.76
CA ASP A 228 14.37 32.41 21.23
C ASP A 228 13.66 31.99 19.92
N ALA A 229 14.02 30.83 19.36
CA ALA A 229 13.32 30.28 18.21
C ALA A 229 12.19 29.36 18.70
N SER A 230 10.97 29.60 18.22
CA SER A 230 9.80 28.72 18.32
C SER A 230 10.18 27.23 18.37
N PRO A 231 10.23 26.61 19.57
CA PRO A 231 10.98 25.37 19.73
C PRO A 231 10.30 24.20 19.02
N ALA A 232 11.11 23.39 18.35
CA ALA A 232 10.68 22.17 17.69
C ALA A 232 11.02 20.95 18.55
N TRP A 233 10.11 19.99 18.61
CA TRP A 233 10.24 18.79 19.42
C TRP A 233 10.03 17.55 18.55
N GLU A 234 10.99 16.65 18.57
CA GLU A 234 10.84 15.31 18.01
C GLU A 234 10.32 14.38 19.12
N ILE A 235 9.19 13.72 18.85
CA ILE A 235 8.62 12.71 19.73
C ILE A 235 8.69 11.38 18.99
N THR A 236 9.45 10.44 19.54
CA THR A 236 9.59 9.08 19.02
C THR A 236 8.65 8.15 19.77
N PHE A 237 7.88 7.35 19.04
CA PHE A 237 6.89 6.47 19.64
C PHE A 237 6.64 5.20 18.81
N ASN A 238 6.14 4.16 19.48
CA ASN A 238 5.63 2.95 18.85
C ASN A 238 4.10 2.91 18.90
N VAL A 239 3.52 2.30 17.87
CA VAL A 239 2.11 1.90 17.78
C VAL A 239 2.04 0.51 17.15
N ALA A 240 1.02 -0.29 17.44
CA ALA A 240 0.95 -1.65 16.92
C ALA A 240 0.50 -1.72 15.45
N ASN A 241 -0.36 -0.79 15.02
CA ASN A 241 -1.02 -0.84 13.72
C ASN A 241 -1.48 0.56 13.25
N LEU A 242 -1.91 0.66 11.99
CA LEU A 242 -2.36 1.92 11.40
C LEU A 242 -3.62 2.50 12.08
N TYR A 243 -4.46 1.67 12.72
CA TYR A 243 -5.61 2.17 13.47
C TYR A 243 -5.20 2.95 14.72
N GLU A 244 -4.20 2.46 15.43
CA GLU A 244 -3.60 3.16 16.57
C GLU A 244 -2.86 4.42 16.13
N LEU A 245 -2.07 4.34 15.05
CA LEU A 245 -1.44 5.52 14.45
C LEU A 245 -2.46 6.61 14.14
N LYS A 246 -3.60 6.24 13.54
CA LYS A 246 -4.68 7.19 13.24
C LYS A 246 -5.23 7.88 14.50
N LYS A 247 -5.30 7.19 15.65
CA LYS A 247 -5.70 7.82 16.91
C LYS A 247 -4.66 8.83 17.38
N VAL A 248 -3.38 8.51 17.25
CA VAL A 248 -2.27 9.41 17.60
C VAL A 248 -2.31 10.66 16.73
N LEU A 249 -2.41 10.53 15.41
CA LEU A 249 -2.48 11.70 14.53
C LEU A 249 -3.72 12.55 14.81
N LYS A 250 -4.89 11.93 15.04
CA LYS A 250 -6.10 12.66 15.42
C LYS A 250 -5.96 13.40 16.76
N HIS A 251 -5.18 12.86 17.69
CA HIS A 251 -4.84 13.53 18.94
C HIS A 251 -3.98 14.77 18.69
N CYS A 252 -2.95 14.64 17.86
CA CYS A 252 -2.11 15.76 17.45
C CYS A 252 -2.91 16.84 16.70
N ASP A 253 -3.78 16.46 15.76
CA ASP A 253 -4.68 17.38 15.04
C ASP A 253 -5.52 18.24 16.00
N ARG A 254 -6.06 17.63 17.06
CA ARG A 254 -6.92 18.30 18.06
C ARG A 254 -6.15 19.29 18.93
N SER A 255 -4.83 19.16 19.03
CA SER A 255 -4.01 20.05 19.84
C SER A 255 -3.84 21.44 19.21
N GLY A 256 -4.08 21.56 17.91
CA GLY A 256 -3.85 22.78 17.14
C GLY A 256 -2.37 23.16 17.01
N LEU A 257 -1.45 22.32 17.46
CA LEU A 257 -0.02 22.52 17.28
C LEU A 257 0.39 22.12 15.85
N PRO A 258 1.15 22.96 15.13
CA PRO A 258 1.68 22.56 13.84
C PRO A 258 2.68 21.41 14.03
N TYR A 259 2.55 20.37 13.22
CA TYR A 259 3.45 19.23 13.27
C TYR A 259 3.73 18.68 11.87
N GLU A 260 4.88 18.02 11.75
CA GLU A 260 5.26 17.22 10.59
C GLU A 260 5.29 15.74 10.97
N PHE A 261 4.75 14.90 10.08
CA PHE A 261 4.72 13.46 10.24
C PHE A 261 4.89 12.81 8.86
N ASP A 262 5.93 12.00 8.74
CA ASP A 262 6.12 11.08 7.62
C ASP A 262 6.10 9.65 8.20
N LEU A 263 5.37 8.74 7.55
CA LEU A 263 5.28 7.34 8.01
C LEU A 263 6.61 6.63 7.74
N GLU A 264 7.25 6.15 8.81
CA GLU A 264 8.42 5.29 8.72
C GLU A 264 7.99 3.85 8.40
N GLN A 265 8.40 3.34 7.24
CA GLN A 265 8.01 2.03 6.68
C GLN A 265 9.11 0.98 6.82
#